data_AF-A0A920Q786-F1
#
_entry.id   AF-A0A920Q786-F1
#
_cell.length_a   1.000
_cell.length_b   1.000
_cell.length_c   1.000
_cell.angle_alpha   90.00
_cell.angle_beta   90.00
_cell.angle_gamma   90.00
#
_symmetry.space_group_name_H-M   'P 1'
#
loop_
_entity.id
_entity.type
_entity.pdbx_description
1 polymer ?
#
loop_
_entity_poly.entity_id
_entity_poly.type
_entity_poly.pdbx_seq_one_letter_code
_entity_poly.pdbx_strand_id
1 'polypeptide(L)'
;MDELGSSTDPEEGSALASAVLQYFQKIGSFVVATTHHRGVARFVQDQPGMVNASVDLDPTTLEPTYHVTLGLPGRSYALTIAARLGVPKEVIDDALASISPVERVTENLLQELQQERRVVENCVKRQK
;
A
#
# COMPACT_ATOMS: atom_id res chain seq x y z
N MET A 1 -1.87 -7.94 13.88
CA MET A 1 -1.38 -9.10 13.10
C MET A 1 -0.34 -8.55 12.15
N ASP A 2 0.77 -9.24 11.96
CA ASP A 2 1.88 -8.71 11.16
C ASP A 2 2.17 -9.63 9.98
N GLU A 3 2.09 -9.08 8.76
CA GLU A 3 2.43 -9.75 7.49
C GLU A 3 1.89 -11.19 7.36
N LEU A 4 0.58 -11.35 7.56
CA LEU A 4 -0.10 -12.65 7.44
C LEU A 4 0.02 -13.22 6.03
N GLY A 5 0.43 -14.49 5.94
CA GLY A 5 0.55 -15.19 4.66
C GLY A 5 1.76 -14.75 3.82
N SER A 6 2.79 -14.16 4.44
CA SER A 6 3.99 -13.67 3.74
C SER A 6 5.00 -14.74 3.31
N SER A 7 4.92 -15.95 3.87
CA SER A 7 5.89 -17.05 3.63
C SER A 7 5.39 -18.11 2.66
N THR A 8 4.40 -17.79 1.81
CA THR A 8 3.79 -18.72 0.85
C THR A 8 3.54 -18.02 -0.48
N ASP A 9 2.94 -18.74 -1.43
CA ASP A 9 2.47 -18.16 -2.68
C ASP A 9 1.62 -16.89 -2.43
N PRO A 10 1.86 -15.78 -3.15
CA PRO A 10 1.16 -14.52 -2.91
C PRO A 10 -0.37 -14.62 -3.01
N GLU A 11 -0.90 -15.45 -3.91
CA GLU A 11 -2.35 -15.62 -4.06
C GLU A 11 -2.94 -16.41 -2.89
N GLU A 12 -2.31 -17.53 -2.52
CA GLU A 12 -2.73 -18.33 -1.36
C GLU A 12 -2.62 -17.54 -0.05
N GLY A 13 -1.51 -16.81 0.12
CA GLY A 13 -1.23 -15.97 1.28
C GLY A 13 -2.27 -14.86 1.43
N SER A 14 -2.59 -14.17 0.32
CA SER A 14 -3.63 -13.14 0.29
C SER A 14 -5.02 -13.70 0.60
N ALA A 15 -5.37 -14.87 0.06
CA ALA A 15 -6.66 -15.52 0.30
C ALA A 15 -6.80 -15.91 1.77
N LEU A 16 -5.76 -16.52 2.35
CA LEU A 16 -5.73 -16.92 3.76
C LEU A 16 -5.84 -15.71 4.69
N ALA A 17 -5.05 -14.65 4.45
CA ALA A 17 -5.10 -13.43 5.25
C ALA A 17 -6.49 -12.80 5.21
N SER A 18 -7.12 -12.72 4.03
CA SER A 18 -8.47 -12.19 3.86
C SER A 18 -9.52 -13.00 4.63
N ALA A 19 -9.44 -14.33 4.57
CA ALA A 19 -10.34 -15.22 5.31
C ALA A 19 -10.19 -15.04 6.83
N VAL A 20 -8.96 -14.90 7.32
CA VAL A 20 -8.66 -14.65 8.74
C VAL A 20 -9.23 -13.30 9.19
N LEU A 21 -9.01 -12.23 8.42
CA LEU A 21 -9.58 -10.91 8.72
C LEU A 21 -11.12 -10.96 8.76
N GLN A 22 -11.74 -11.65 7.81
CA GLN A 22 -13.19 -11.82 7.76
C GLN A 22 -13.71 -12.60 8.98
N TYR A 23 -12.98 -13.61 9.44
CA TYR A 23 -13.33 -14.34 10.66
C TYR A 23 -13.31 -13.42 11.88
N PHE A 24 -12.27 -12.61 12.06
CA PHE A 24 -12.20 -11.66 13.17
C PHE A 24 -13.31 -10.61 13.14
N GLN A 25 -13.67 -10.14 11.94
CA GLN A 25 -14.80 -9.24 11.78
C GLN A 25 -16.11 -9.90 12.24
N LYS A 26 -16.36 -11.16 11.86
CA LYS A 26 -17.58 -11.89 12.23
C LYS A 26 -17.75 -12.06 13.74
N ILE A 27 -16.65 -12.18 14.48
CA ILE A 27 -16.67 -12.28 15.95
C ILE A 27 -16.59 -10.92 16.66
N GLY A 28 -16.61 -9.81 15.91
CA GLY A 28 -16.62 -8.45 16.46
C GLY A 28 -15.29 -8.02 17.09
N SER A 29 -14.18 -8.62 16.68
CA SER A 29 -12.85 -8.28 17.23
C SER A 29 -12.29 -7.00 16.63
N PHE A 30 -11.60 -6.21 17.45
CA PHE A 30 -10.78 -5.09 16.96
C PHE A 30 -9.45 -5.62 16.43
N VAL A 31 -9.14 -5.35 15.17
CA VAL A 31 -7.94 -5.84 14.50
C VAL A 31 -7.19 -4.70 13.80
N VAL A 32 -5.89 -4.65 14.04
CA VAL A 32 -4.93 -3.93 13.19
C VAL A 32 -4.05 -4.98 12.52
N ALA A 33 -3.92 -4.88 11.20
CA ALA A 33 -3.09 -5.79 10.41
C ALA A 33 -2.23 -5.01 9.41
N THR A 34 -0.99 -5.47 9.22
CA THR A 34 -0.07 -5.02 8.16
C THR A 34 0.02 -6.09 7.09
N THR A 35 0.24 -5.67 5.85
CA THR A 35 0.40 -6.58 4.72
C THR A 35 1.10 -5.89 3.56
N HIS A 36 1.96 -6.63 2.86
CA HIS A 36 2.45 -6.26 1.53
C HIS A 36 1.59 -6.84 0.38
N HIS A 37 0.58 -7.66 0.71
CA HIS A 37 -0.27 -8.31 -0.30
C HIS A 37 -1.34 -7.35 -0.82
N ARG A 38 -1.23 -6.99 -2.11
CA ARG A 38 -2.21 -6.15 -2.82
C ARG A 38 -3.62 -6.75 -2.81
N GLY A 39 -3.74 -8.07 -2.84
CA GLY A 39 -5.04 -8.76 -2.81
C GLY A 39 -5.79 -8.52 -1.50
N VAL A 40 -5.08 -8.43 -0.36
CA VAL A 40 -5.70 -8.10 0.94
C VAL A 40 -6.20 -6.67 0.96
N ALA A 41 -5.40 -5.72 0.46
CA ALA A 41 -5.82 -4.32 0.34
C ALA A 41 -7.08 -4.17 -0.54
N ARG A 42 -7.17 -4.93 -1.64
CA ARG A 42 -8.36 -4.98 -2.50
C ARG A 42 -9.57 -5.57 -1.78
N PHE A 43 -9.39 -6.69 -1.08
CA PHE A 43 -10.46 -7.30 -0.29
C PHE A 43 -11.02 -6.33 0.75
N VAL A 44 -10.14 -5.64 1.49
CA VAL A 44 -10.53 -4.65 2.50
C VAL A 44 -11.27 -3.46 1.90
N GLN A 45 -10.91 -3.03 0.69
CA GLN A 45 -11.55 -1.90 0.01
C GLN A 45 -13.06 -2.11 -0.17
N ASP A 46 -13.47 -3.35 -0.45
CA ASP A 46 -14.86 -3.70 -0.75
C ASP A 46 -15.62 -4.21 0.49
N GLN A 47 -14.96 -4.32 1.65
CA GLN A 47 -15.52 -4.95 2.85
C GLN A 47 -16.04 -3.90 3.85
N PRO A 48 -17.36 -3.77 4.06
CA PRO A 48 -17.91 -2.85 5.06
C PRO A 48 -17.38 -3.19 6.46
N GLY A 49 -16.99 -2.18 7.23
CA GLY A 49 -16.45 -2.37 8.59
C GLY A 49 -14.95 -2.67 8.65
N MET A 50 -14.26 -2.71 7.50
CA MET A 50 -12.80 -2.66 7.42
C MET A 50 -12.38 -1.35 6.73
N VAL A 51 -11.15 -0.91 6.98
CA VAL A 51 -10.60 0.30 6.36
C VAL A 51 -9.14 0.10 6.02
N ASN A 52 -8.76 0.44 4.79
CA ASN A 52 -7.37 0.47 4.39
C ASN A 52 -6.62 1.59 5.13
N ALA A 53 -5.35 1.37 5.43
CA ALA A 53 -4.47 2.37 5.98
C ALA A 53 -3.10 2.26 5.33
N SER A 54 -2.39 3.37 5.25
CA SER A 54 -1.05 3.42 4.68
C SER A 54 -0.14 4.34 5.47
N VAL A 55 1.15 4.04 5.43
CA VAL A 55 2.22 4.91 5.91
C VAL A 55 3.07 5.32 4.73
N ASP A 56 3.53 6.57 4.77
CA ASP A 56 4.20 7.18 3.62
C ASP A 56 5.69 7.40 3.87
N LEU A 57 6.45 7.43 2.77
CA LEU A 57 7.84 7.85 2.77
C LEU A 57 7.97 9.29 2.23
N ASP A 58 8.98 10.00 2.71
CA ASP A 58 9.39 11.28 2.13
C ASP A 58 9.91 11.05 0.70
N PRO A 59 9.42 11.78 -0.33
CA PRO A 59 9.81 11.53 -1.71
C PRO A 59 11.27 11.89 -2.00
N THR A 60 11.90 12.75 -1.20
CA THR A 60 13.27 13.20 -1.37
C THR A 60 14.23 12.34 -0.55
N THR A 61 13.94 12.07 0.73
CA THR A 61 14.83 11.30 1.62
C THR A 61 14.53 9.80 1.63
N LEU A 62 13.34 9.38 1.17
CA LEU A 62 12.78 8.03 1.34
C LEU A 62 12.68 7.59 2.81
N GLU A 63 12.75 8.53 3.75
CA GLU A 63 12.59 8.23 5.16
C GLU A 63 11.11 8.04 5.50
N PRO A 64 10.80 7.15 6.46
CA PRO A 64 9.44 6.99 6.94
C PRO A 64 8.92 8.27 7.58
N THR A 65 7.77 8.75 7.11
CA THR A 65 7.08 9.91 7.69
C THR A 65 6.40 9.57 9.02
N TYR A 66 6.22 8.28 9.30
CA TYR A 66 5.44 7.74 10.42
C TYR A 66 4.02 8.33 10.52
N HIS A 67 3.49 8.85 9.41
CA HIS A 67 2.15 9.38 9.33
C HIS A 67 1.22 8.31 8.74
N VAL A 68 0.17 7.96 9.47
CA VAL A 68 -0.83 6.98 9.03
C VAL A 68 -1.99 7.70 8.37
N THR A 69 -2.27 7.34 7.12
CA THR A 69 -3.40 7.83 6.34
C THR A 69 -4.45 6.73 6.21
N LEU A 70 -5.67 7.01 6.66
CA LEU A 70 -6.81 6.10 6.55
C LEU A 70 -7.56 6.26 5.22
N GLY A 71 -8.10 5.15 4.73
CA GLY A 71 -8.99 5.06 3.57
C GLY A 71 -8.30 4.72 2.25
N LEU A 72 -6.97 4.73 2.20
CA LEU A 72 -6.21 4.40 0.99
C LEU A 72 -5.10 3.39 1.29
N PRO A 73 -4.93 2.38 0.41
CA PRO A 73 -3.76 1.51 0.48
C PRO A 73 -2.50 2.28 0.12
N GLY A 74 -1.35 1.79 0.59
CA GLY A 74 -0.06 2.41 0.31
C GLY A 74 0.35 2.21 -1.15
N ARG A 75 1.22 3.09 -1.64
CA ARG A 75 1.93 2.88 -2.91
C ARG A 75 3.19 2.02 -2.70
N SER A 76 3.61 1.34 -3.76
CA SER A 76 4.85 0.55 -3.73
C SER A 76 6.07 1.45 -3.96
N TYR A 77 7.10 1.30 -3.12
CA TYR A 77 8.35 2.05 -3.22
C TYR A 77 9.54 1.18 -3.68
N ALA A 78 9.32 -0.10 -3.97
CA ALA A 78 10.39 -1.08 -4.17
C ALA A 78 11.38 -0.66 -5.27
N LEU A 79 10.87 -0.29 -6.45
CA LEU A 79 11.71 0.11 -7.59
C LEU A 79 12.40 1.46 -7.38
N THR A 80 11.73 2.41 -6.71
CA THR A 80 12.32 3.71 -6.37
C THR A 80 13.49 3.55 -5.38
N ILE A 81 13.33 2.68 -4.38
CA ILE A 81 14.37 2.36 -3.41
C ILE A 81 15.53 1.64 -4.11
N ALA A 82 15.24 0.65 -4.96
CA ALA A 82 16.26 -0.07 -5.72
C ALA A 82 17.12 0.88 -6.59
N ALA A 83 16.48 1.80 -7.31
CA ALA A 83 17.17 2.82 -8.08
C ALA A 83 18.09 3.70 -7.21
N ARG A 84 17.62 4.12 -6.03
CA ARG A 84 18.42 4.92 -5.08
C ARG A 84 19.61 4.14 -4.50
N LEU A 85 19.46 2.83 -4.32
CA LEU A 85 20.53 1.94 -3.85
C LEU A 85 21.57 1.63 -4.94
N GLY A 86 21.40 2.15 -6.16
CA GLY A 86 22.39 2.05 -7.24
C GLY A 86 22.14 0.91 -8.22
N VAL A 87 20.93 0.31 -8.24
CA VAL A 87 20.56 -0.63 -9.29
C VAL A 87 20.58 0.09 -10.65
N PRO A 88 21.24 -0.48 -11.69
CA PRO A 88 21.33 0.15 -13.00
C PRO A 88 19.96 0.49 -13.59
N LYS A 89 19.88 1.64 -14.25
CA LYS A 89 18.63 2.14 -14.82
C LYS A 89 17.99 1.13 -15.80
N GLU A 90 18.79 0.50 -16.64
CA GLU A 90 18.33 -0.56 -17.56
C GLU A 90 17.60 -1.70 -16.85
N VAL A 91 18.09 -2.15 -15.68
CA VAL A 91 17.44 -3.19 -14.88
C VAL A 91 16.11 -2.69 -14.29
N ILE A 92 16.07 -1.43 -13.85
CA ILE A 92 14.83 -0.80 -13.34
C ILE A 92 13.80 -0.65 -14.46
N ASP A 93 14.23 -0.21 -15.65
CA ASP A 93 13.38 -0.02 -16.82
C ASP A 93 12.80 -1.37 -17.29
N ASP A 94 13.62 -2.43 -17.30
CA ASP A 94 13.18 -3.80 -17.60
C ASP A 94 12.17 -4.32 -16.57
N ALA A 95 12.43 -4.09 -15.27
CA ALA A 95 11.50 -4.45 -14.20
C ALA A 95 10.16 -3.71 -14.36
N LEU A 96 10.20 -2.40 -14.62
CA LEU A 96 9.00 -1.61 -14.90
C LEU A 96 8.23 -2.14 -16.10
N ALA A 97 8.93 -2.56 -17.17
CA ALA A 97 8.32 -3.11 -18.37
C ALA A 97 7.56 -4.43 -18.08
N SER A 98 8.10 -5.26 -17.19
CA SER A 98 7.51 -6.55 -16.79
C SER A 98 6.24 -6.43 -15.92
N ILE A 99 6.02 -5.29 -15.26
CA ILE A 99 4.78 -5.06 -14.50
C ILE A 99 3.62 -4.94 -15.49
N SER A 100 2.50 -5.57 -15.16
CA SER A 100 1.31 -5.51 -15.99
C SER A 100 0.82 -4.06 -16.19
N PRO A 101 0.28 -3.71 -17.38
CA PRO A 101 -0.23 -2.38 -17.64
C PRO A 101 -1.30 -1.91 -16.64
N VAL A 102 -2.14 -2.83 -16.16
CA VAL A 102 -3.23 -2.51 -15.23
C VAL A 102 -2.67 -2.11 -13.86
N GLU A 103 -1.70 -2.86 -13.35
CA GLU A 103 -1.00 -2.56 -12.10
C GLU A 103 -0.27 -1.22 -12.21
N ARG A 104 0.41 -0.93 -13.33
CA ARG A 104 1.06 0.38 -13.54
C ARG A 104 0.07 1.54 -13.49
N VAL A 105 -1.07 1.42 -14.17
CA VAL A 105 -2.11 2.46 -14.15
C VAL A 105 -2.68 2.64 -12.74
N THR A 106 -2.89 1.53 -12.02
CA THR A 106 -3.42 1.55 -10.65
C THR A 106 -2.46 2.26 -9.69
N GLU A 107 -1.15 1.97 -9.78
CA GLU A 107 -0.13 2.64 -8.96
C GLU A 107 -0.02 4.14 -9.26
N ASN A 108 -0.06 4.52 -10.55
CA ASN A 108 -0.04 5.92 -10.95
C ASN A 108 -1.26 6.68 -10.40
N LEU A 109 -2.46 6.09 -10.50
CA LEU A 109 -3.67 6.70 -9.96
C LEU A 109 -3.62 6.82 -8.43
N LEU A 110 -3.12 5.79 -7.73
CA LEU A 110 -2.92 5.86 -6.27
C LEU A 110 -1.94 6.98 -5.91
N GLN A 111 -0.85 7.14 -6.66
CA GLN A 111 0.11 8.21 -6.45
C GLN A 111 -0.51 9.60 -6.63
N GLU A 112 -1.33 9.79 -7.67
CA GLU A 112 -2.03 11.05 -7.91
C GLU A 112 -3.00 11.37 -6.76
N LEU A 113 -3.83 10.40 -6.35
CA LEU A 113 -4.78 10.56 -5.25
C LEU A 113 -4.09 10.91 -3.92
N GLN A 114 -2.96 10.27 -3.62
CA GLN A 114 -2.17 10.58 -2.42
C GLN A 114 -1.58 11.99 -2.48
N GLN A 115 -1.07 12.41 -3.65
CA GLN A 115 -0.50 13.74 -3.83
C GLN A 115 -1.57 14.83 -3.67
N GLU A 116 -2.74 14.65 -4.28
CA GLU A 116 -3.87 15.59 -4.14
C GLU A 116 -4.30 15.71 -2.68
N ARG A 117 -4.44 14.58 -1.97
CA ARG A 117 -4.78 14.58 -0.54
C ARG A 117 -3.77 15.36 0.30
N ARG A 118 -2.47 15.15 0.08
CA ARG A 118 -1.41 15.88 0.79
C ARG A 118 -1.50 17.38 0.55
N VAL A 119 -1.79 17.81 -0.67
CA VAL A 119 -1.97 19.24 -1.00
C VAL A 119 -3.15 19.82 -0.24
N VAL A 120 -4.29 19.11 -0.23
CA VAL A 120 -5.49 19.53 0.51
C VAL A 120 -5.22 19.62 2.01
N GLU A 121 -4.61 18.59 2.60
CA GLU A 121 -4.27 18.55 4.02
C GLU A 121 -3.32 19.69 4.41
N ASN A 122 -2.34 20.02 3.56
CA ASN A 122 -1.41 21.12 3.78
C ASN A 122 -2.08 22.49 3.66
N CYS A 123 -3.01 22.67 2.71
CA CYS A 123 -3.81 23.89 2.60
C CYS A 123 -4.66 24.11 3.85
N VAL A 124 -5.33 23.06 4.35
CA VAL A 124 -6.14 23.13 5.57
C VAL A 124 -5.28 23.46 6.80
N LYS A 125 -4.07 22.89 6.91
CA LYS A 125 -3.14 23.20 8.00
C LYS A 125 -2.61 24.63 7.98
N ARG A 126 -2.41 25.23 6.79
CA ARG A 126 -1.93 26.62 6.65
C ARG A 126 -2.97 27.70 6.96
N GLN A 127 -4.26 27.34 6.99
CA GLN A 127 -5.36 28.26 7.31
C GLN A 127 -5.72 28.27 8.81
N LYS A 128 -5.07 27.44 9.62
CA LYS A 128 -5.17 27.43 11.09
C LYS A 128 -3.93 28.06 11.71
#